data_AF-A0A935MJW6-F1
#
_entry.id   AF-A0A935MJW6-F1
#
_cell.length_a   1.000
_cell.length_b   1.000
_cell.length_c   1.000
_cell.angle_alpha   90.00
_cell.angle_beta   90.00
_cell.angle_gamma   90.00
#
_symmetry.space_group_name_H-M   'P 1'
#
loop_
_entity.id
_entity.type
_entity.pdbx_description
1 polymer ?
#
loop_
_entity_poly.entity_id
_entity_poly.type
_entity_poly.pdbx_seq_one_letter_code
_entity_poly.pdbx_strand_id
1 'polypeptide(L)' 'MLKLDRTYSSTYNFKTAKKEIEHYKEYSLEEIFDVFNYLNSVAYDHPIINPPRMDKTIFSYR' A
#
# COMPACT_ATOMS: atom_id res chain seq x y z
N MET A 1 7.44 -7.59 22.30
CA MET A 1 7.48 -6.30 21.59
C MET A 1 8.47 -6.44 20.44
N LEU A 2 7.99 -6.49 19.19
CA LEU A 2 8.84 -6.59 18.00
C LEU A 2 9.60 -5.26 17.84
N LYS A 3 10.91 -5.30 18.03
CA LYS A 3 11.78 -4.13 17.93
C LYS A 3 12.02 -3.87 16.45
N LEU A 4 11.51 -2.75 15.93
CA LEU A 4 11.72 -2.39 14.53
C LEU A 4 13.22 -2.23 14.28
N ASP A 5 13.78 -3.04 13.38
CA ASP A 5 15.19 -2.95 13.02
C ASP A 5 15.42 -1.68 12.19
N ARG A 6 16.07 -0.67 12.80
CA ARG A 6 16.40 0.60 12.16
C ARG A 6 17.61 0.52 11.22
N THR A 7 18.28 -0.64 11.17
CA THR A 7 19.41 -0.90 10.27
C THR A 7 18.97 -1.58 8.98
N TYR A 8 17.74 -2.12 8.93
CA TYR A 8 17.15 -2.63 7.70
C TYR A 8 16.69 -1.49 6.80
N SER A 9 17.61 -0.98 6.00
CA SER A 9 17.36 -0.09 4.88
C SER A 9 17.35 -0.91 3.60
N SER A 10 16.18 -1.17 3.02
CA SER A 10 16.10 -1.62 1.63
C SER A 10 16.39 -0.43 0.73
N THR A 11 17.66 -0.15 0.49
CA THR A 11 18.08 0.79 -0.55
C THR A 11 17.78 0.12 -1.87
N TYR A 12 16.57 0.31 -2.39
CA TYR A 12 16.20 -0.20 -3.70
C TYR A 12 17.32 0.17 -4.68
N ASN A 13 17.86 -0.83 -5.39
CA ASN A 13 18.78 -0.55 -6.47
C ASN A 13 18.02 0.33 -7.48
N PHE A 14 18.59 1.45 -7.91
CA PHE A 14 17.93 2.39 -8.84
C PHE A 14 17.32 1.66 -10.05
N LYS A 15 18.00 0.61 -10.55
CA LYS A 15 17.50 -0.23 -11.64
C LYS A 15 16.21 -0.98 -11.28
N THR A 16 16.11 -1.50 -10.05
CA THR A 16 14.93 -2.22 -9.57
C THR A 16 13.75 -1.28 -9.33
N ALA A 17 14.00 -0.11 -8.71
CA ALA A 17 12.96 0.90 -8.51
C ALA A 17 12.43 1.43 -9.85
N LYS A 18 13.31 1.67 -10.83
CA LYS A 18 12.91 2.12 -12.16
C LYS A 18 12.02 1.08 -12.86
N LYS A 19 12.34 -0.20 -12.75
CA LYS A 19 11.56 -1.30 -13.34
C LYS A 19 10.15 -1.40 -12.74
N GLU A 20 10.03 -1.26 -11.42
CA GLU A 20 8.73 -1.20 -10.73
C GLU A 20 7.91 0.01 -11.19
N ILE A 21 8.52 1.19 -11.26
CA ILE A 21 7.84 2.42 -11.71
C ILE A 21 7.37 2.30 -13.16
N GLU A 22 8.19 1.71 -14.04
CA GLU A 22 7.79 1.44 -15.44
C GLU A 22 6.65 0.43 -15.52
N HIS A 23 6.59 -0.56 -14.62
CA HIS A 23 5.50 -1.54 -14.59
C HIS A 23 4.14 -0.90 -14.32
N TYR A 24 4.04 0.01 -13.35
CA TYR A 24 2.78 0.67 -13.00
C TYR A 24 2.44 1.89 -13.87
N LYS A 25 3.37 2.35 -14.72
CA LYS A 25 3.15 3.53 -15.58
C LYS A 25 2.07 3.32 -16.64
N GLU A 26 1.88 2.09 -17.08
CA GLU A 26 0.93 1.73 -18.14
C GLU A 26 -0.46 1.40 -17.58
N TYR A 27 -0.61 1.37 -16.26
CA TYR A 27 -1.87 0.98 -15.62
C TYR A 27 -2.91 2.09 -15.78
N SER A 28 -4.15 1.67 -16.00
CA SER A 28 -5.33 2.51 -15.86
C SER A 28 -5.57 2.87 -14.39
N LEU A 29 -6.39 3.89 -14.15
CA LEU A 29 -6.76 4.29 -12.79
C LEU A 29 -7.44 3.15 -12.02
N GLU A 30 -8.25 2.34 -12.69
CA GLU A 30 -8.94 1.18 -12.09
C GLU A 30 -7.94 0.13 -11.60
N GLU A 31 -6.98 -0.25 -12.45
CA GLU A 31 -5.93 -1.21 -12.08
C GLU A 31 -5.05 -0.69 -10.95
N ILE A 32 -4.76 0.62 -10.94
CA ILE A 32 -4.04 1.26 -9.82
C ILE A 32 -4.86 1.13 -8.52
N PHE A 33 -6.17 1.37 -8.56
CA PHE A 33 -7.04 1.19 -7.39
C PHE A 33 -7.05 -0.25 -6.90
N ASP A 34 -7.06 -1.24 -7.79
CA ASP A 34 -6.99 -2.65 -7.42
C ASP A 34 -5.66 -2.99 -6.72
N VAL A 35 -4.53 -2.47 -7.22
CA VAL A 35 -3.22 -2.61 -6.56
C VAL A 35 -3.24 -1.98 -5.17
N PHE A 36 -3.78 -0.76 -5.03
CA PHE A 36 -3.91 -0.12 -3.72
C PHE A 36 -4.81 -0.91 -2.77
N ASN A 37 -5.94 -1.45 -3.25
CA ASN A 37 -6.83 -2.25 -2.45
C ASN A 37 -6.15 -3.54 -1.96
N TYR A 38 -5.38 -4.20 -2.83
CA TYR A 38 -4.57 -5.35 -2.46
C TYR A 38 -3.53 -5.01 -1.39
N LEU A 39 -2.77 -3.92 -1.56
CA LEU A 39 -1.77 -3.49 -0.58
C LEU A 39 -2.39 -3.18 0.79
N ASN A 40 -3.55 -2.54 0.81
CA ASN A 40 -4.29 -2.26 2.05
C ASN A 40 -4.81 -3.56 2.70
N SER A 41 -5.33 -4.49 1.90
CA SER A 41 -5.78 -5.81 2.34
C SER A 41 -4.67 -6.58 3.06
N VAL A 42 -3.46 -6.57 2.50
CA VAL A 42 -2.28 -7.19 3.12
C VAL A 42 -1.85 -6.44 4.39
N ALA A 43 -1.86 -5.11 4.38
CA ALA A 43 -1.40 -4.28 5.50
C ALA A 43 -2.31 -4.37 6.73
N TYR A 44 -3.62 -4.47 6.52
CA TYR A 44 -4.64 -4.44 7.57
C TYR A 44 -5.36 -5.78 7.77
N ASP A 45 -4.86 -6.85 7.13
CA ASP A 45 -5.37 -8.23 7.23
C ASP A 45 -6.89 -8.33 7.03
N HIS A 46 -7.36 -7.86 5.87
CA HIS A 46 -8.77 -7.93 5.50
C HIS A 46 -8.98 -8.52 4.11
N PRO A 47 -10.15 -9.11 3.80
CA PRO A 47 -10.44 -9.58 2.45
C PRO A 47 -10.57 -8.42 1.45
N ILE A 48 -10.08 -8.63 0.22
CA ILE A 48 -10.10 -7.63 -0.87
C ILE A 48 -11.53 -7.20 -1.24
N ILE A 49 -12.48 -8.15 -1.20
CA ILE A 49 -13.88 -7.93 -1.60
C ILE A 49 -14.70 -7.25 -0.49
N ASN A 50 -14.27 -7.38 0.76
CA ASN A 50 -15.03 -6.88 1.90
C ASN A 50 -14.11 -6.11 2.87
N PRO A 51 -13.60 -4.94 2.44
CA PRO A 51 -12.76 -4.12 3.28
C PRO A 51 -13.52 -3.63 4.52
N PRO A 52 -12.84 -3.47 5.67
CA PRO A 52 -13.44 -2.93 6.87
C PRO A 52 -13.91 -1.50 6.62
N ARG A 53 -15.06 -1.15 7.20
CA ARG A 53 -15.61 0.21 7.06
C ARG A 53 -14.67 1.20 7.74
N MET A 54 -14.34 2.26 7.01
CA MET A 54 -13.59 3.39 7.56
C MET A 54 -14.34 3.99 8.76
N ASP A 55 -13.67 4.07 9.90
CA ASP A 55 -14.21 4.75 11.07
C ASP A 55 -14.15 6.27 10.86
N LYS A 56 -15.33 6.90 10.74
CA LYS A 56 -15.49 8.34 10.50
C LYS A 56 -15.57 9.15 11.80
N THR A 57 -15.52 8.51 12.96
CA THR A 57 -15.68 9.19 14.26
C THR A 57 -14.49 10.09 14.62
N ILE A 58 -13.29 9.76 14.14
CA ILE A 58 -12.05 10.52 14.41
C ILE A 58 -11.96 11.79 13.54
N PHE A 59 -12.54 11.76 12.33
CA PHE A 59 -12.54 12.89 11.40
C PHE A 59 -13.75 13.83 11.58
N SER A 60 -14.20 14.04 12.81
CA SER A 60 -15.13 15.14 13.07
C SER A 60 -14.35 16.45 12.93
N TYR A 61 -14.49 17.13 11.79
CA TYR A 61 -14.18 18.55 11.73
C TYR A 61 -15.12 19.25 12.72
N ARG A 62 -14.55 19.71 13.85
CA ARG A 62 -15.17 20.71 14.72
C ARG A 62 -14.50 22.04 14.46
#